data_AF-A0A930UIZ9-F1
#
_entry.id   AF-A0A930UIZ9-F1
#
_cell.length_a   1.000
_cell.length_b   1.000
_cell.length_c   1.000
_cell.angle_alpha   90.00
_cell.angle_beta   90.00
_cell.angle_gamma   90.00
#
_symmetry.space_group_name_H-M   'P 1'
#
loop_
_entity.id
_entity.type
_entity.pdbx_description
1 polymer ?
#
loop_
_entity_poly.entity_id
_entity_poly.type
_entity_poly.pdbx_seq_one_letter_code
_entity_poly.pdbx_strand_id
1 'polypeptide(L)'
;MKLLETKEMFDEEIKGIYFRTTEFLNLSRFENLFYECGCGQDHRIDCLDGAEPLLAATSTLVLYRCPNGFVSFVRVKGFFTQEVITLFSGREKYIGTAEDLVAEILERQ
;
A
#
# COMPACT_ATOMS: atom_id res chain seq x y z
N MET A 1 -0.34 9.53 8.84
CA MET A 1 0.00 8.12 8.61
C MET A 1 0.44 7.45 9.91
N LYS A 2 0.08 6.17 10.16
CA LYS A 2 0.63 5.36 11.28
C LYS A 2 1.91 4.63 10.83
N LEU A 3 2.98 4.67 11.62
CA LEU A 3 4.18 3.86 11.38
C LEU A 3 4.09 2.52 12.12
N LEU A 4 4.35 1.43 11.39
CA LEU A 4 4.35 0.07 11.92
C LEU A 4 5.78 -0.40 12.13
N GLU A 5 6.09 -0.80 13.36
CA GLU A 5 7.43 -1.20 13.78
C GLU A 5 7.59 -2.72 13.90
N THR A 6 6.48 -3.47 13.88
CA THR A 6 6.49 -4.93 14.00
C THR A 6 5.48 -5.61 13.09
N LYS A 7 5.67 -6.91 12.83
CA LYS A 7 4.76 -7.77 12.06
C LYS A 7 3.38 -7.84 12.69
N GLU A 8 3.28 -7.93 14.01
CA GLU A 8 2.01 -8.04 14.72
C GLU A 8 1.15 -6.79 14.55
N MET A 9 1.78 -5.60 14.55
CA MET A 9 1.08 -4.36 14.25
C MET A 9 0.52 -4.36 12.83
N PHE A 10 1.29 -4.87 11.86
CA PHE A 10 0.84 -5.01 10.49
C PHE A 10 -0.34 -5.98 10.38
N ASP A 11 -0.21 -7.18 10.97
CA ASP A 11 -1.25 -8.20 10.93
C ASP A 11 -2.58 -7.73 11.54
N GLU A 12 -2.53 -6.91 12.59
CA GLU A 12 -3.75 -6.32 13.17
C GLU A 12 -4.38 -5.24 12.27
N GLU A 13 -3.59 -4.42 11.57
CA GLU A 13 -4.12 -3.41 10.64
C GLU A 13 -4.77 -4.02 9.39
N ILE A 14 -4.25 -5.15 8.90
CA ILE A 14 -4.80 -5.83 7.72
C ILE A 14 -5.88 -6.86 8.06
N LYS A 15 -6.15 -7.09 9.34
CA LYS A 15 -7.08 -8.10 9.82
C LYS A 15 -8.49 -7.87 9.29
N GLY A 16 -9.06 -8.91 8.66
CA GLY A 16 -10.41 -8.87 8.12
C GLY A 16 -10.54 -8.08 6.81
N ILE A 17 -9.44 -7.60 6.25
CA ILE A 17 -9.42 -7.01 4.90
C ILE A 17 -9.20 -8.12 3.88
N TYR A 18 -10.09 -8.21 2.90
CA TYR A 18 -9.93 -9.11 1.76
C TYR A 18 -9.08 -8.41 0.69
N PHE A 19 -7.97 -9.04 0.28
CA PHE A 19 -7.05 -8.51 -0.73
C PHE A 19 -7.07 -9.34 -2.01
N ARG A 20 -6.80 -8.68 -3.14
CA ARG A 20 -6.64 -9.30 -4.45
C ARG A 20 -5.35 -8.80 -5.09
N THR A 21 -4.87 -9.55 -6.06
CA THR A 21 -3.82 -9.14 -6.99
C THR A 21 -4.24 -7.90 -7.78
N THR A 22 -3.27 -7.20 -8.35
CA THR A 22 -3.44 -5.81 -8.79
C THR A 22 -3.87 -5.64 -10.25
N GLU A 23 -4.16 -6.73 -10.98
CA GLU A 23 -4.45 -6.69 -12.42
C GLU A 23 -5.74 -5.93 -12.77
N PHE A 24 -6.64 -5.77 -11.81
CA PHE A 24 -7.88 -5.00 -11.98
C PHE A 24 -7.70 -3.49 -11.76
N LEU A 25 -6.53 -3.04 -11.30
CA LEU A 25 -6.27 -1.64 -11.03
C LEU A 25 -6.00 -0.88 -12.34
N ASN A 26 -6.67 0.26 -12.49
CA ASN A 26 -6.30 1.27 -13.48
C ASN A 26 -5.73 2.48 -12.76
N LEU A 27 -4.42 2.44 -12.45
CA LEU A 27 -3.75 3.47 -11.65
C LEU A 27 -3.41 4.75 -12.43
N SER A 28 -3.36 4.70 -13.77
CA SER A 28 -3.13 5.90 -14.59
C SER A 28 -4.25 6.94 -14.46
N ARG A 29 -5.46 6.54 -14.03
CA ARG A 29 -6.54 7.50 -13.71
C ARG A 29 -6.24 8.40 -12.52
N PHE A 30 -5.18 8.11 -11.78
CA PHE A 30 -4.72 8.83 -10.58
C PHE A 30 -3.40 9.58 -10.86
N GLU A 31 -3.16 9.97 -12.11
CA GLU A 31 -2.02 10.80 -12.51
C GLU A 31 -1.83 11.99 -11.57
N ASN A 32 -0.58 12.24 -11.18
CA ASN A 32 -0.17 13.34 -10.30
C ASN A 32 -0.73 13.27 -8.87
N LEU A 33 -1.26 12.13 -8.45
CA LEU A 33 -1.55 11.85 -7.05
C LEU A 33 -0.34 11.21 -6.36
N PHE A 34 -0.05 11.70 -5.16
CA PHE A 34 1.08 11.26 -4.35
C PHE A 34 0.58 10.81 -2.97
N TYR A 35 1.28 9.86 -2.36
CA TYR A 35 1.05 9.41 -0.99
C TYR A 35 2.30 9.57 -0.14
N GLU A 36 2.11 9.95 1.11
CA GLU A 36 3.18 10.00 2.11
C GLU A 36 3.64 8.58 2.44
N CYS A 37 4.95 8.30 2.39
CA CYS A 37 5.51 7.01 2.75
C CYS A 37 6.35 7.09 4.03
N GLY A 38 6.39 6.00 4.79
CA GLY A 38 7.22 5.90 5.99
C GLY A 38 8.73 6.03 5.74
N CYS A 39 9.17 5.96 4.48
CA CYS A 39 10.55 6.26 4.09
C CYS A 39 10.91 7.76 4.19
N GLY A 40 9.92 8.64 4.40
CA GLY A 40 10.09 10.09 4.48
C GLY A 40 10.02 10.82 3.14
N GLN A 41 9.62 10.12 2.07
CA GLN A 41 9.37 10.68 0.75
C GLN A 41 7.91 10.45 0.35
N ASP A 42 7.42 11.27 -0.56
CA ASP A 42 6.13 11.06 -1.20
C ASP A 42 6.31 10.20 -2.46
N HIS A 43 5.39 9.27 -2.68
CA HIS A 43 5.41 8.35 -3.82
C HIS A 43 4.18 8.48 -4.71
N ARG A 44 4.34 8.19 -5.99
CA ARG A 44 3.25 8.32 -6.98
C ARG A 44 2.29 7.14 -6.92
N ILE A 45 0.99 7.42 -7.01
CA ILE A 45 -0.05 6.39 -7.11
C ILE A 45 0.05 5.61 -8.43
N ASP A 46 0.51 6.28 -9.50
CA ASP A 46 0.68 5.73 -10.85
C ASP A 46 2.00 4.95 -11.05
N CYS A 47 2.79 4.77 -9.98
CA CYS A 47 4.00 3.94 -9.95
C CYS A 47 5.18 4.43 -10.81
N LEU A 48 5.12 5.64 -11.39
CA LEU A 48 6.18 6.15 -12.27
C LEU A 48 7.50 6.48 -11.56
N ASP A 49 7.53 6.42 -10.23
CA ASP A 49 8.70 6.67 -9.38
C ASP A 49 9.33 5.37 -8.83
N GLY A 50 8.86 4.20 -9.28
CA GLY A 50 9.36 2.90 -8.86
C GLY A 50 8.68 2.32 -7.62
N ALA A 51 7.65 2.97 -7.07
CA ALA A 51 6.76 2.28 -6.13
C ALA A 51 5.89 1.26 -6.88
N GLU A 52 5.65 0.10 -6.27
CA GLU A 52 4.96 -1.02 -6.89
C GLU A 52 3.72 -1.42 -6.08
N PRO A 53 2.55 -1.64 -6.70
CA PRO A 53 1.37 -2.11 -6.00
C PRO A 53 1.48 -3.62 -5.78
N LEU A 54 1.46 -4.05 -4.53
CA LEU A 54 1.54 -5.47 -4.15
C LEU A 54 0.16 -6.13 -4.19
N LEU A 55 -0.80 -5.54 -3.49
CA LEU A 55 -2.15 -6.06 -3.33
C LEU A 55 -3.14 -4.90 -3.24
N ALA A 56 -4.41 -5.18 -3.51
CA ALA A 56 -5.47 -4.20 -3.35
C ALA A 56 -6.73 -4.82 -2.75
N ALA A 57 -7.33 -4.11 -1.82
CA ALA A 57 -8.65 -4.45 -1.28
C ALA A 57 -9.77 -3.92 -2.19
N THR A 58 -9.54 -2.75 -2.81
CA THR A 58 -10.44 -2.14 -3.81
C THR A 58 -9.62 -1.32 -4.81
N SER A 59 -10.25 -0.78 -5.87
CA SER A 59 -9.59 0.11 -6.85
C SER A 59 -9.13 1.47 -6.29
N THR A 60 -9.36 1.70 -4.99
CA THR A 60 -8.98 2.91 -4.26
C THR A 60 -8.22 2.61 -2.97
N LEU A 61 -7.94 1.34 -2.67
CA LEU A 61 -7.32 0.92 -1.42
C LEU A 61 -6.26 -0.14 -1.72
N VAL A 62 -5.00 0.29 -1.75
CA VAL A 62 -3.88 -0.44 -2.36
C VAL A 62 -2.70 -0.45 -1.39
N LEU A 63 -2.05 -1.61 -1.29
CA LEU A 63 -0.82 -1.82 -0.55
C LEU A 63 0.36 -1.69 -1.52
N TYR A 64 1.21 -0.69 -1.30
CA TYR A 64 2.36 -0.40 -2.13
C TYR A 64 3.65 -0.80 -1.43
N ARG A 65 4.63 -1.23 -2.22
CA ARG A 65 6.05 -1.29 -1.88
C ARG A 65 6.75 -0.08 -2.47
N CYS A 66 7.68 0.53 -1.76
CA CYS A 66 8.56 1.55 -2.34
C CYS A 66 10.02 1.04 -2.45
N PRO A 67 10.85 1.66 -3.31
CA PRO A 67 12.25 1.27 -3.50
C PRO A 67 13.11 1.32 -2.23
N ASN A 68 12.67 2.09 -1.23
CA ASN A 68 13.37 2.28 0.04
C ASN A 68 13.05 1.20 1.10
N GLY A 69 12.38 0.11 0.71
CA GLY A 69 12.10 -1.03 1.60
C GLY A 69 10.99 -0.75 2.62
N PHE A 70 10.00 0.04 2.23
CA PHE A 70 8.78 0.28 3.01
C PHE A 70 7.55 -0.17 2.25
N VAL A 71 6.58 -0.68 2.99
CA VAL A 71 5.24 -0.98 2.51
C VAL A 71 4.26 0.02 3.09
N SER A 72 3.39 0.59 2.26
CA SER A 72 2.40 1.60 2.65
C SER A 72 1.01 1.21 2.18
N PHE A 73 0.02 1.28 3.06
CA PHE A 73 -1.37 1.03 2.70
C PHE A 73 -2.11 2.35 2.49
N VAL A 74 -2.57 2.55 1.26
CA VAL A 74 -2.95 3.86 0.75
C VAL A 74 -4.39 3.82 0.26
N ARG A 75 -5.15 4.86 0.65
CA ARG A 75 -6.52 5.07 0.22
C ARG A 75 -6.65 6.34 -0.60
N VAL A 76 -7.16 6.21 -1.82
CA VAL A 76 -7.63 7.35 -2.62
C VAL A 76 -9.10 7.61 -2.28
N LYS A 77 -9.45 8.86 -1.97
CA LYS A 77 -10.83 9.29 -1.68
C LYS A 77 -11.25 10.41 -2.62
N GLY A 78 -12.56 10.57 -2.76
CA GLY A 78 -13.18 11.72 -3.43
C GLY A 78 -13.56 11.47 -4.89
N PHE A 79 -14.72 12.00 -5.27
CA PHE A 79 -15.27 11.91 -6.63
C PHE A 79 -15.02 13.19 -7.44
N PHE A 80 -14.99 14.34 -6.78
CA PHE A 80 -14.79 15.67 -7.40
C PHE A 80 -13.39 16.25 -7.13
N THR A 81 -12.82 15.97 -5.95
CA THR A 81 -11.45 16.32 -5.59
C THR A 81 -10.83 15.08 -4.99
N GLN A 82 -9.78 14.58 -5.61
CA GLN A 82 -9.12 13.37 -5.15
C GLN A 82 -8.12 13.71 -4.05
N GLU A 83 -8.22 12.99 -2.93
CA GLU A 83 -7.32 13.07 -1.79
C GLU A 83 -6.69 11.71 -1.56
N VAL A 84 -5.42 11.68 -1.20
CA VAL A 84 -4.69 10.45 -0.92
C VAL A 84 -4.33 10.39 0.54
N ILE A 85 -4.67 9.29 1.20
CA ILE A 85 -4.42 9.08 2.62
C ILE A 85 -3.62 7.80 2.79
N THR A 86 -2.42 7.93 3.33
CA THR A 86 -1.67 6.78 3.80
C THR A 86 -2.17 6.37 5.18
N LEU A 87 -2.80 5.21 5.25
CA LEU A 87 -3.36 4.64 6.48
C LEU A 87 -2.21 4.22 7.41
N PHE A 88 -1.31 3.40 6.90
CA PHE A 88 -0.11 2.99 7.60
C PHE A 88 1.08 2.81 6.64
N SER A 89 2.28 2.82 7.20
CA SER A 89 3.50 2.42 6.52
C SER A 89 4.44 1.67 7.48
N GLY A 90 5.18 0.68 6.99
CA GLY A 90 6.11 -0.12 7.78
C GLY A 90 7.32 -0.57 6.96
N ARG A 91 8.46 -0.77 7.62
CA ARG A 91 9.67 -1.26 6.93
C ARG A 91 9.57 -2.75 6.66
N GLU A 92 9.82 -3.18 5.44
CA GLU A 92 9.80 -4.60 5.02
C GLU A 92 10.59 -5.49 5.98
N LYS A 93 11.79 -5.05 6.40
CA LYS A 93 12.61 -5.83 7.34
C LYS A 93 11.96 -6.14 8.69
N TYR A 94 10.88 -5.44 9.06
CA TYR A 94 10.15 -5.65 10.32
C TYR A 94 8.78 -6.30 10.13
N ILE A 95 8.16 -6.11 8.97
CA ILE A 95 6.81 -6.60 8.68
C ILE A 95 6.77 -7.74 7.65
N GLY A 96 7.92 -8.13 7.10
CA GLY A 96 8.03 -9.14 6.04
C GLY A 96 8.42 -8.54 4.69
N THR A 97 9.06 -9.36 3.86
CA THR A 97 9.36 -8.97 2.48
C THR A 97 8.06 -8.82 1.69
N ALA A 98 8.10 -8.06 0.60
CA ALA A 98 6.93 -7.89 -0.26
C ALA A 98 6.37 -9.23 -0.76
N GLU A 99 7.26 -10.16 -1.11
CA GLU A 99 6.93 -11.48 -1.63
C GLU A 99 6.26 -12.36 -0.56
N ASP A 100 6.82 -12.38 0.66
CA ASP A 100 6.23 -13.12 1.78
C ASP A 100 4.86 -12.56 2.16
N LEU A 101 4.74 -11.23 2.21
CA LEU A 101 3.47 -10.55 2.52
C LEU A 101 2.39 -10.89 1.50
N VAL A 102 2.70 -10.90 0.21
CA VAL A 102 1.74 -11.26 -0.84
C VAL A 102 1.27 -12.71 -0.66
N ALA A 103 2.18 -13.65 -0.47
CA ALA A 103 1.85 -15.06 -0.29
C ALA A 103 0.99 -15.29 0.97
N GLU A 104 1.45 -14.82 2.13
CA GLU A 104 0.74 -14.97 3.39
C GLU A 104 -0.66 -14.36 3.36
N ILE A 105 -0.81 -13.16 2.80
CA ILE A 105 -2.10 -12.47 2.77
C ILE A 105 -3.07 -13.22 1.85
N LEU A 106 -2.63 -13.73 0.70
CA LEU A 106 -3.51 -14.47 -0.22
C LEU A 106 -3.91 -15.85 0.31
N GLU A 107 -3.06 -16.52 1.10
CA GLU A 107 -3.37 -17.83 1.70
C GLU A 107 -4.36 -17.75 2.89
N ARG A 108 -4.47 -16.59 3.55
CA ARG A 108 -5.26 -16.40 4.78
C ARG A 108 -6.74 -16.06 4.55
N GLN A 109 -7.21 -15.94 3.30
CA GLN A 109 -8.52 -15.36 2.96
C GLN A 109 -9.60 -16.38 2.63
#